data_AF-A0A2H0MSD6-F1
#
_entry.id   AF-A0A2H0MSD6-F1
#
_cell.length_a   1.000
_cell.length_b   1.000
_cell.length_c   1.000
_cell.angle_alpha   90.00
_cell.angle_beta   90.00
_cell.angle_gamma   90.00
#
_symmetry.space_group_name_H-M   'P 1'
#
loop_
_entity.id
_entity.type
_entity.pdbx_description
1 polymer ?
#
loop_
_entity_poly.entity_id
_entity_poly.type
_entity_poly.pdbx_seq_one_letter_code
_entity_poly.pdbx_strand_id
1 'polypeptide(L)'
;MKKVFVIATALLIGYASSASAQEIANGQTASCNDAKSIEISVAKIANTSNDKFGYTSNDRGTGNVSVWKSSNFTTVPISLGPNDSNHTLVETDHGLTGIGVRGTYGASKVVLQQQNAFSRGDSIGDISGLVKITNIGTNPVSVNCM
;
A
#
# COMPACT_ATOMS: atom_id res chain seq x y z
N MET A 1 -15.22 20.15 44.24
CA MET A 1 -14.10 19.43 43.60
C MET A 1 -14.66 18.68 42.38
N LYS A 2 -15.05 19.30 41.26
CA LYS A 2 -14.27 20.04 40.23
C LYS A 2 -13.21 19.23 39.46
N LYS A 3 -13.32 17.91 39.32
CA LYS A 3 -12.31 17.13 38.54
C LYS A 3 -12.82 15.96 37.67
N VAL A 4 -14.12 15.79 37.43
CA VAL A 4 -14.62 14.61 36.67
C VAL A 4 -15.15 14.95 35.26
N PHE A 5 -15.36 16.22 34.92
CA PHE A 5 -16.04 16.58 33.66
C PHE A 5 -15.14 16.86 32.44
N VAL A 6 -13.82 16.73 32.56
CA VAL A 6 -12.87 17.12 31.49
C VAL A 6 -12.45 15.93 30.60
N ILE A 7 -12.66 14.69 31.05
CA ILE A 7 -12.18 13.50 30.31
C ILE A 7 -13.13 13.10 29.17
N ALA A 8 -14.41 13.50 29.20
CA ALA A 8 -15.36 13.18 28.14
C ALA A 8 -15.37 14.20 26.96
N THR A 9 -14.84 15.41 27.16
CA THR A 9 -14.88 16.48 26.16
C THR A 9 -13.65 16.53 25.25
N ALA A 10 -12.60 15.78 25.56
CA ALA A 10 -11.39 15.70 24.73
C ALA A 10 -11.51 14.74 23.54
N LEU A 11 -12.63 14.02 23.38
CA LEU A 11 -12.86 13.08 22.27
C LEU A 11 -13.53 13.70 21.04
N LEU A 12 -13.82 15.00 21.06
CA LEU A 12 -14.47 15.75 19.96
C LEU A 12 -13.54 16.83 19.38
N ILE A 13 -12.23 16.57 19.35
CA ILE A 13 -11.28 17.45 18.68
C ILE A 13 -11.27 17.06 17.20
N GLY A 14 -11.98 17.88 16.42
CA GLY A 14 -11.97 18.04 14.96
C GLY A 14 -11.37 16.92 14.13
N TYR A 15 -12.22 16.33 13.27
CA TYR A 15 -11.81 15.71 12.02
C TYR A 15 -11.15 16.76 11.13
N ALA A 16 -9.94 17.19 11.49
CA ALA A 16 -9.07 17.91 10.60
C ALA A 16 -8.67 16.93 9.50
N SER A 17 -8.93 17.29 8.26
CA SER A 17 -8.37 16.69 7.06
C SER A 17 -6.85 16.83 7.11
N SER A 18 -6.23 15.96 7.88
CA SER A 18 -4.78 15.89 8.03
C SER A 18 -4.26 15.03 6.90
N ALA A 19 -3.49 15.68 6.02
CA ALA A 19 -2.53 14.95 5.24
C ALA A 19 -1.62 14.22 6.23
N SER A 20 -1.76 12.91 6.32
CA SER A 20 -1.10 12.08 7.34
C SER A 20 -0.35 10.96 6.65
N ALA A 21 0.97 10.99 6.83
CA ALA A 21 1.85 9.91 6.46
C ALA A 21 2.01 9.01 7.68
N GLN A 22 1.58 7.76 7.58
CA GLN A 22 1.68 6.75 8.62
C GLN A 22 2.38 5.51 8.08
N GLU A 23 3.35 5.00 8.83
CA GLU A 23 3.91 3.67 8.59
C GLU A 23 3.07 2.64 9.35
N ILE A 24 2.64 1.59 8.65
CA ILE A 24 1.86 0.49 9.20
C ILE A 24 2.66 -0.82 9.11
N ALA A 25 2.96 -1.42 10.26
CA ALA A 25 3.54 -2.76 10.35
C ALA A 25 2.46 -3.85 10.12
N ASN A 26 2.88 -5.10 10.02
CA ASN A 26 1.98 -6.24 9.82
C ASN A 26 0.79 -6.23 10.82
N GLY A 27 -0.43 -6.34 10.31
CA GLY A 27 -1.68 -6.34 11.07
C GLY A 27 -2.16 -4.96 11.49
N GLN A 28 -1.36 -3.91 11.33
CA GLN A 28 -1.77 -2.54 11.63
C GLN A 28 -2.61 -1.95 10.50
N THR A 29 -3.46 -0.99 10.86
CA THR A 29 -4.38 -0.34 9.93
C THR A 29 -4.25 1.17 10.00
N ALA A 30 -4.10 1.82 8.85
CA ALA A 30 -4.24 3.26 8.67
C ALA A 30 -5.66 3.58 8.18
N SER A 31 -6.15 4.79 8.47
CA SER A 31 -7.44 5.25 8.00
C SER A 31 -7.31 6.64 7.39
N CYS A 32 -7.77 6.81 6.17
CA CYS A 32 -7.88 8.09 5.47
C CYS A 32 -9.37 8.44 5.35
N ASN A 33 -9.79 9.63 5.77
CA ASN A 33 -11.18 10.09 5.62
C ASN A 33 -11.23 11.27 4.67
N ASP A 34 -12.06 11.17 3.63
CA ASP A 34 -12.27 12.20 2.60
C ASP A 34 -10.96 12.68 1.95
N ALA A 35 -10.02 11.74 1.75
CA ALA A 35 -8.75 12.02 1.07
C ALA A 35 -8.97 12.23 -0.42
N LYS A 36 -8.29 13.22 -0.99
CA LYS A 36 -8.24 13.45 -2.44
C LYS A 36 -7.31 12.47 -3.12
N SER A 37 -6.24 12.09 -2.43
CA SER A 37 -5.26 11.13 -2.91
C SER A 37 -4.71 10.30 -1.76
N ILE A 38 -4.45 9.02 -1.99
CA ILE A 38 -3.79 8.15 -1.02
C ILE A 38 -2.60 7.49 -1.74
N GLU A 39 -1.39 7.82 -1.32
CA GLU A 39 -0.19 7.10 -1.76
C GLU A 39 0.09 5.94 -0.80
N ILE A 40 0.29 4.75 -1.35
CA ILE A 40 0.71 3.57 -0.62
C ILE A 40 2.05 3.14 -1.20
N SER A 41 3.08 3.04 -0.38
CA SER A 41 4.44 2.71 -0.81
C SER A 41 5.15 1.77 0.14
N VAL A 42 6.07 0.99 -0.40
CA VAL A 42 6.93 0.08 0.38
C VAL A 42 8.40 0.38 0.07
N ALA A 43 9.25 0.26 1.09
CA ALA A 43 10.68 0.43 0.92
C ALA A 43 11.26 -0.66 0.01
N LYS A 44 12.25 -0.30 -0.82
CA LYS A 44 13.03 -1.27 -1.58
C LYS A 44 14.05 -1.94 -0.65
N ILE A 45 13.75 -3.15 -0.19
CA ILE A 45 14.59 -3.92 0.74
C ILE A 45 15.43 -4.93 -0.04
N ALA A 46 16.75 -4.97 0.16
CA ALA A 46 17.62 -5.92 -0.54
C ALA A 46 17.26 -7.37 -0.17
N ASN A 47 17.40 -8.29 -1.13
CA ASN A 47 17.16 -9.71 -0.91
C ASN A 47 18.26 -10.31 -0.02
N THR A 48 17.85 -11.15 0.93
CA THR A 48 18.77 -11.90 1.80
C THR A 48 18.64 -13.39 1.48
N SER A 49 19.61 -13.97 0.76
CA SER A 49 19.58 -15.38 0.33
C SER A 49 20.32 -16.30 1.29
N ASN A 50 19.88 -16.35 2.55
CA ASN A 50 20.46 -17.22 3.59
C ASN A 50 19.51 -18.34 4.05
N ASP A 51 18.41 -18.58 3.33
CA ASP A 51 17.51 -19.71 3.63
C ASP A 51 18.05 -21.04 3.07
N LYS A 52 17.54 -22.15 3.62
CA LYS A 52 18.06 -23.53 3.52
C LYS A 52 18.31 -24.05 2.10
N PHE A 53 17.73 -23.44 1.07
CA PHE A 53 17.86 -23.84 -0.34
C PHE A 53 18.28 -22.70 -1.26
N GLY A 54 18.90 -21.64 -0.72
CA GLY A 54 19.24 -20.43 -1.49
C GLY A 54 18.03 -19.53 -1.75
N TYR A 55 16.89 -19.81 -1.10
CA TYR A 55 15.74 -18.91 -1.11
C TYR A 55 16.03 -17.63 -0.33
N THR A 56 15.25 -16.60 -0.63
CA THR A 56 15.27 -15.36 0.13
C THR A 56 14.59 -15.59 1.47
N SER A 57 15.27 -15.28 2.58
CA SER A 57 14.70 -15.36 3.93
C SER A 57 13.80 -14.17 4.27
N ASN A 58 13.84 -13.12 3.45
CA ASN A 58 12.96 -11.97 3.55
C ASN A 58 12.03 -11.89 2.35
N ASP A 59 10.90 -11.23 2.55
CA ASP A 59 9.80 -11.09 1.58
C ASP A 59 10.14 -10.06 0.47
N ARG A 60 11.42 -9.95 0.08
CA ARG A 60 11.95 -9.17 -1.06
C ARG A 60 11.54 -7.69 -1.11
N GLY A 61 11.16 -7.09 0.03
CA GLY A 61 10.64 -5.73 0.09
C GLY A 61 9.24 -5.60 -0.54
N THR A 62 8.47 -6.69 -0.61
CA THR A 62 7.08 -6.64 -1.05
C THR A 62 6.19 -6.03 0.03
N GLY A 63 5.27 -5.16 -0.38
CA GLY A 63 4.24 -4.59 0.48
C GLY A 63 2.90 -5.18 0.09
N ASN A 64 2.17 -5.75 1.04
CA ASN A 64 0.85 -6.34 0.77
C ASN A 64 -0.18 -5.68 1.68
N VAL A 65 -1.18 -5.04 1.09
CA VAL A 65 -2.23 -4.35 1.84
C VAL A 65 -3.62 -4.77 1.38
N SER A 66 -4.55 -4.74 2.31
CA SER A 66 -5.99 -4.82 2.06
C SER A 66 -6.58 -3.43 2.18
N VAL A 67 -7.18 -2.93 1.10
CA VAL A 67 -7.77 -1.58 1.04
C VAL A 67 -9.29 -1.69 1.02
N TRP A 68 -9.94 -1.37 2.14
CA TRP A 68 -11.39 -1.28 2.24
C TRP A 68 -11.85 0.17 2.05
N LYS A 69 -12.88 0.39 1.23
CA LYS A 69 -13.42 1.73 0.93
C LYS A 69 -14.92 1.78 1.26
N SER A 70 -15.35 2.84 1.93
CA SER A 70 -16.77 3.03 2.26
C SER A 70 -17.62 3.50 1.08
N SER A 71 -17.04 4.21 0.10
CA SER A 71 -17.72 4.74 -1.10
C SER A 71 -18.51 3.67 -1.86
N ASN A 72 -17.95 2.46 -1.92
CA ASN A 72 -18.47 1.35 -2.73
C ASN A 72 -18.50 0.01 -1.98
N PHE A 73 -18.15 0.00 -0.68
CA PHE A 73 -18.07 -1.19 0.16
C PHE A 73 -17.20 -2.32 -0.43
N THR A 74 -16.12 -1.97 -1.14
CA THR A 74 -15.19 -2.96 -1.71
C THR A 74 -13.90 -3.05 -0.90
N THR A 75 -13.35 -4.27 -0.87
CA THR A 75 -12.00 -4.55 -0.37
C THR A 75 -11.13 -4.99 -1.54
N VAL A 76 -10.05 -4.26 -1.80
CA VAL A 76 -9.12 -4.55 -2.89
C VAL A 76 -7.74 -4.88 -2.30
N PRO A 77 -7.18 -6.07 -2.58
CA PRO A 77 -5.80 -6.36 -2.24
C PRO A 77 -4.86 -5.64 -3.20
N ILE A 78 -3.78 -5.07 -2.66
CA ILE A 78 -2.71 -4.44 -3.45
C ILE A 78 -1.38 -5.06 -3.01
N SER A 79 -0.61 -5.50 -4.00
CA SER A 79 0.76 -5.98 -3.83
C SER A 79 1.72 -5.03 -4.54
N LEU A 80 2.74 -4.59 -3.81
CA LEU A 80 3.86 -3.79 -4.28
C LEU A 80 5.11 -4.66 -4.21
N GLY A 81 5.95 -4.65 -5.24
CA GLY A 81 7.07 -5.58 -5.39
C GLY A 81 8.28 -4.95 -6.05
N PRO A 82 8.93 -3.95 -5.42
CA PRO A 82 10.03 -3.20 -6.05
C PRO A 82 11.29 -4.01 -6.34
N ASN A 83 11.45 -5.20 -5.76
CA ASN A 83 12.53 -6.15 -6.09
C ASN A 83 12.01 -7.44 -6.72
N ASP A 84 10.72 -7.52 -7.01
CA ASP A 84 10.17 -8.61 -7.82
C ASP A 84 10.35 -8.25 -9.27
N SER A 85 11.15 -9.06 -9.96
CA SER A 85 11.49 -8.87 -11.35
C SER A 85 10.94 -10.04 -12.14
N ASN A 86 10.20 -9.72 -13.20
CA ASN A 86 9.88 -10.68 -14.25
C ASN A 86 10.78 -10.44 -15.48
N HIS A 87 12.01 -9.93 -15.26
CA HIS A 87 12.97 -9.82 -16.35
C HIS A 87 13.30 -11.21 -16.88
N THR A 88 13.29 -11.35 -18.20
CA THR A 88 13.87 -12.51 -18.89
C THR A 88 15.31 -12.71 -18.42
N LEU A 89 15.64 -13.93 -18.03
CA LEU A 89 17.01 -14.33 -17.69
C LEU A 89 17.82 -14.39 -18.99
N VAL A 90 18.56 -13.34 -19.28
CA VAL A 90 19.44 -13.25 -20.46
C VAL A 90 20.89 -13.60 -20.10
N GLU A 91 21.10 -14.16 -18.91
CA GLU A 91 22.41 -14.28 -18.25
C GLU A 91 23.42 -15.08 -19.08
N THR A 92 23.23 -16.38 -19.26
CA THR A 92 24.26 -17.24 -19.88
C THR A 92 24.33 -17.09 -21.39
N ASP A 93 23.20 -16.77 -22.02
CA ASP A 93 23.06 -16.85 -23.48
C ASP A 93 23.19 -15.48 -24.16
N HIS A 94 23.28 -14.37 -23.43
CA HIS A 94 23.40 -13.00 -23.97
C HIS A 94 22.35 -12.66 -25.06
N GLY A 95 21.20 -13.34 -25.10
CA GLY A 95 20.17 -13.16 -26.12
C GLY A 95 20.32 -14.04 -27.37
N LEU A 96 21.11 -15.12 -27.32
CA LEU A 96 21.30 -16.10 -28.42
C LEU A 96 20.00 -16.80 -28.84
N THR A 97 18.98 -16.84 -27.99
CA THR A 97 17.64 -17.32 -28.34
C THR A 97 16.85 -16.33 -29.21
N GLY A 98 17.41 -15.14 -29.50
CA GLY A 98 16.77 -14.07 -30.27
C GLY A 98 15.64 -13.36 -29.51
N ILE A 99 15.41 -13.72 -28.24
CA ILE A 99 14.40 -13.10 -27.39
C ILE A 99 15.05 -11.89 -26.72
N GLY A 100 14.61 -10.69 -27.10
CA GLY A 100 15.02 -9.45 -26.44
C GLY A 100 14.63 -9.43 -24.95
N VAL A 101 15.29 -8.57 -24.17
CA VAL A 101 14.96 -8.36 -22.76
C VAL A 101 13.49 -7.98 -22.63
N ARG A 102 12.74 -8.73 -21.83
CA ARG A 102 11.32 -8.50 -21.53
C ARG A 102 11.10 -8.46 -20.02
N GLY A 103 10.00 -7.83 -19.62
CA GLY A 103 9.60 -7.66 -18.23
C GLY A 103 10.14 -6.36 -17.62
N THR A 104 9.78 -6.11 -16.37
CA THR A 104 10.29 -5.01 -15.54
C THR A 104 10.23 -5.43 -14.07
N TYR A 105 10.71 -4.57 -13.17
CA TYR A 105 10.42 -4.69 -11.75
C TYR A 105 8.97 -4.29 -11.44
N GLY A 106 8.41 -4.86 -10.38
CA GLY A 106 7.11 -4.45 -9.85
C GLY A 106 7.12 -3.01 -9.31
N ALA A 107 5.93 -2.45 -9.14
CA ALA A 107 5.78 -1.10 -8.61
C ALA A 107 6.21 -1.01 -7.13
N SER A 108 6.91 0.07 -6.76
CA SER A 108 7.23 0.40 -5.36
C SER A 108 6.11 1.15 -4.64
N LYS A 109 5.19 1.73 -5.41
CA LYS A 109 4.09 2.54 -4.91
C LYS A 109 2.88 2.52 -5.83
N VAL A 110 1.73 2.83 -5.27
CA VAL A 110 0.49 3.11 -5.99
C VAL A 110 -0.14 4.37 -5.41
N VAL A 111 -0.84 5.13 -6.25
CA VAL A 111 -1.60 6.31 -5.84
C VAL A 111 -3.06 6.09 -6.19
N LEU A 112 -3.91 6.09 -5.17
CA LEU A 112 -5.37 6.06 -5.30
C LEU A 112 -5.88 7.50 -5.36
N GLN A 113 -6.82 7.78 -6.24
CA GLN A 113 -7.35 9.12 -6.48
C GLN A 113 -8.85 9.14 -6.25
N GLN A 114 -9.34 10.22 -5.65
CA GLN A 114 -10.78 10.46 -5.52
C GLN A 114 -11.40 10.62 -6.92
N GLN A 115 -12.60 10.10 -7.09
CA GLN A 115 -13.35 10.23 -8.34
C GLN A 115 -14.52 11.19 -8.14
N ASN A 116 -14.61 12.22 -8.99
CA ASN A 116 -15.67 13.23 -8.89
C ASN A 116 -16.98 12.78 -9.56
N ALA A 117 -16.92 11.81 -10.48
CA ALA A 117 -18.05 11.37 -11.26
C ALA A 117 -18.16 9.84 -11.27
N PHE A 118 -19.24 9.32 -10.70
CA PHE A 118 -19.59 7.92 -10.79
C PHE A 118 -20.08 7.58 -12.21
N SER A 119 -19.16 7.19 -13.09
CA SER A 119 -19.52 6.61 -14.39
C SER A 119 -19.40 5.08 -14.38
N ARG A 120 -20.12 4.41 -15.28
CA ARG A 120 -20.40 2.96 -15.37
C ARG A 120 -19.16 2.04 -15.23
N GLY A 121 -18.65 1.85 -14.01
CA GLY A 121 -17.54 0.96 -13.68
C GLY A 121 -16.29 1.63 -13.10
N ASP A 122 -16.23 2.97 -13.09
CA ASP A 122 -15.14 3.78 -12.52
C ASP A 122 -15.09 3.70 -10.98
N SER A 123 -16.25 3.47 -10.36
CA SER A 123 -16.47 3.54 -8.93
C SER A 123 -15.62 2.61 -8.08
N ILE A 124 -15.00 1.57 -8.65
CA ILE A 124 -14.05 0.71 -7.93
C ILE A 124 -12.83 1.52 -7.47
N GLY A 125 -12.41 2.53 -8.22
CA GLY A 125 -11.27 3.38 -7.86
C GLY A 125 -11.59 4.46 -6.81
N ASP A 126 -12.88 4.73 -6.56
CA ASP A 126 -13.26 5.88 -5.75
C ASP A 126 -12.90 5.71 -4.26
N ILE A 127 -12.14 6.67 -3.76
CA ILE A 127 -11.71 6.78 -2.35
C ILE A 127 -12.46 7.87 -1.59
N SER A 128 -13.56 8.41 -2.12
CA SER A 128 -14.40 9.34 -1.38
C SER A 128 -14.92 8.70 -0.08
N GLY A 129 -14.92 9.44 1.03
CA GLY A 129 -15.24 8.90 2.34
C GLY A 129 -14.09 8.18 3.05
N LEU A 130 -14.41 7.16 3.84
CA LEU A 130 -13.47 6.44 4.69
C LEU A 130 -12.80 5.30 3.91
N VAL A 131 -11.46 5.34 3.89
CA VAL A 131 -10.62 4.24 3.41
C VAL A 131 -9.82 3.69 4.57
N LYS A 132 -9.84 2.37 4.73
CA LYS A 132 -9.03 1.64 5.71
C LYS A 132 -7.99 0.80 4.96
N ILE A 133 -6.73 1.01 5.28
CA ILE A 133 -5.59 0.29 4.68
C ILE A 133 -4.99 -0.58 5.77
N THR A 134 -5.13 -1.89 5.64
CA THR A 134 -4.53 -2.86 6.58
C THR A 134 -3.33 -3.51 5.94
N ASN A 135 -2.18 -3.47 6.59
CA ASN A 135 -1.01 -4.22 6.15
C ASN A 135 -1.21 -5.71 6.48
N ILE A 136 -1.21 -6.54 5.44
CA ILE A 136 -1.32 -7.99 5.53
C ILE A 136 -0.01 -8.68 5.15
N GLY A 137 1.02 -7.91 4.80
CA GLY A 137 2.36 -8.36 4.47
C GLY A 137 3.31 -8.29 5.67
N THR A 138 4.52 -8.78 5.44
CA THR A 138 5.57 -8.82 6.48
C THR A 138 6.30 -7.48 6.62
N ASN A 139 6.53 -6.76 5.51
CA ASN A 139 7.25 -5.50 5.51
C ASN A 139 6.34 -4.33 5.88
N PRO A 140 6.85 -3.32 6.61
CA PRO A 140 6.12 -2.08 6.85
C PRO A 140 5.78 -1.34 5.55
N VAL A 141 4.59 -0.73 5.51
CA VAL A 141 4.09 0.03 4.37
C VAL A 141 3.83 1.46 4.81
N SER A 142 4.23 2.44 4.00
CA SER A 142 3.93 3.84 4.20
C SER A 142 2.63 4.20 3.48
N VAL A 143 1.70 4.80 4.21
CA VAL A 143 0.42 5.31 3.70
C VAL A 143 0.40 6.81 3.91
N ASN A 144 0.24 7.58 2.83
CA ASN A 144 0.13 9.02 2.87
C ASN A 144 -1.24 9.45 2.34
N CYS A 145 -2.13 9.86 3.25
CA CYS A 145 -3.42 10.47 2.91
C CYS A 145 -3.19 11.94 2.56
N MET A 146 -3.77 12.46 1.48
CA MET A 146 -3.65 13.85 1.00
C MET A 146 -5.00 14.44 0.63
#